data_AF-A0A4Y2RCY2-F1
#
_entry.id   AF-A0A4Y2RCY2-F1
#
_cell.length_a   1.000
_cell.length_b   1.000
_cell.length_c   1.000
_cell.angle_alpha   90.00
_cell.angle_beta   90.00
_cell.angle_gamma   90.00
#
_symmetry.space_group_name_H-M   'P 1'
#
loop_
_entity.id
_entity.type
_entity.pdbx_description
1 polymer ?
#
loop_
_entity_poly.entity_id
_entity_poly.type
_entity_poly.pdbx_seq_one_letter_code
_entity_poly.pdbx_strand_id
1 'polypeptide(L)'
;MKVVLMDRGSWSFIIEEDKPCPEQATEKEKFEYDWRKQRCYTTIYQGIERKFLPLIRHTTDGKEAWNILKTNFEPTSKARLVVLIDEFFELKFNPEEENIGIFCKLVDEKKTQVKETGFEIPELLIALQLIRRLPAEYDHLFQTLYRLKDEEFNHREVEKQLLNEAG
;
A
#
# COMPACT_ATOMS: atom_id res chain seq x y z
N MET A 1 -11.09 -4.61 -0.76
CA MET A 1 -11.95 -4.58 0.45
C MET A 1 -12.02 -3.21 1.12
N LYS A 2 -10.88 -2.52 1.36
CA LYS A 2 -10.83 -1.17 1.94
C LYS A 2 -11.84 -0.17 1.33
N VAL A 3 -11.87 -0.04 0.01
CA VAL A 3 -12.78 0.87 -0.72
C VAL A 3 -14.26 0.59 -0.40
N VAL A 4 -14.66 -0.68 -0.33
CA VAL A 4 -16.05 -1.07 -0.01
C VAL A 4 -16.40 -0.71 1.44
N LEU A 5 -15.45 -0.86 2.38
CA LEU A 5 -15.65 -0.46 3.78
C LEU A 5 -15.78 1.07 3.94
N MET A 6 -15.04 1.83 3.13
CA MET A 6 -15.14 3.30 3.08
C MET A 6 -16.49 3.75 2.53
N ASP A 7 -16.93 3.21 1.38
CA ASP A 7 -18.27 3.46 0.81
C ASP A 7 -19.38 3.17 1.83
N ARG A 8 -19.18 2.14 2.65
CA ARG A 8 -20.13 1.73 3.68
C ARG A 8 -20.00 2.47 5.01
N GLY A 9 -19.14 3.49 5.11
CA GLY A 9 -18.97 4.32 6.31
C GLY A 9 -18.45 3.54 7.51
N SER A 10 -17.74 2.42 7.27
CA SER A 10 -17.35 1.44 8.28
C SER A 10 -15.84 1.23 8.41
N TRP A 11 -15.05 1.92 7.57
CA TRP A 11 -13.59 1.85 7.58
C TRP A 11 -12.97 2.38 8.87
N SER A 12 -13.55 3.43 9.45
CA SER A 12 -13.12 4.05 10.72
C SER A 12 -13.08 3.07 11.89
N PHE A 13 -13.95 2.04 11.91
CA PHE A 13 -13.91 0.96 12.91
C PHE A 13 -12.69 0.05 12.75
N ILE A 14 -12.13 -0.07 11.54
CA ILE A 14 -10.92 -0.87 11.28
C ILE A 14 -9.66 -0.15 11.74
N ILE A 15 -9.63 1.17 11.65
CA ILE A 15 -8.46 1.98 12.03
C ILE A 15 -8.60 2.64 13.42
N GLU A 16 -9.65 2.30 14.16
CA GLU A 16 -9.94 2.82 15.52
C GLU A 16 -10.08 4.35 15.59
N GLU A 17 -10.49 4.98 14.48
CA GLU A 17 -10.73 6.43 14.43
C GLU A 17 -12.16 6.81 14.85
N ASP A 18 -13.11 5.86 14.81
CA ASP A 18 -14.48 6.11 15.28
C ASP A 18 -14.49 6.17 16.81
N LYS A 19 -14.97 7.28 17.37
CA LYS A 19 -15.15 7.41 18.81
C LYS A 19 -16.39 6.63 19.26
N PRO A 20 -16.40 6.04 20.47
CA PRO A 20 -17.61 5.48 21.03
C PRO A 20 -18.74 6.53 21.01
N CYS A 21 -19.96 6.08 20.72
CA CYS A 21 -21.12 6.95 20.75
C CYS A 21 -21.23 7.61 22.14
N PRO A 22 -21.30 8.96 22.25
CA PRO A 22 -21.40 9.65 23.53
C PRO A 22 -22.63 9.18 24.34
N GLU A 23 -22.54 9.16 25.67
CA GLU A 23 -23.67 8.74 26.52
C GLU A 23 -24.95 9.55 26.25
N GLN A 24 -24.77 10.84 25.95
CA GLN A 24 -25.82 11.82 25.65
C GLN A 24 -26.35 11.77 24.21
N ALA A 25 -25.85 10.86 23.38
CA ALA A 25 -26.29 10.73 21.99
C ALA A 25 -27.77 10.33 21.91
N THR A 26 -28.43 10.86 20.90
CA THR A 26 -29.82 10.53 20.55
C THR A 26 -29.95 9.06 20.17
N GLU A 27 -31.16 8.49 20.27
CA GLU A 27 -31.42 7.12 19.84
C GLU A 27 -31.06 6.90 18.36
N LYS A 28 -31.27 7.92 17.52
CA LYS A 28 -30.90 7.89 16.11
C LYS A 28 -29.40 7.77 15.91
N GLU A 29 -28.59 8.54 16.65
CA GLU A 29 -27.12 8.47 16.56
C GLU A 29 -26.58 7.13 17.07
N LYS A 30 -27.16 6.59 18.15
CA LYS A 30 -26.83 5.26 18.67
C LYS A 30 -27.14 4.18 17.64
N PHE A 31 -28.32 4.23 17.03
CA PHE A 31 -28.71 3.32 15.97
C PHE A 31 -27.79 3.40 14.75
N GLU A 32 -27.46 4.61 14.27
CA GLU A 32 -26.55 4.80 13.15
C GLU A 32 -25.14 4.28 13.44
N TYR A 33 -24.64 4.48 14.67
CA TYR A 33 -23.36 3.94 15.10
C TYR A 33 -23.34 2.41 15.07
N ASP A 34 -24.32 1.76 15.72
CA ASP A 34 -24.42 0.30 15.76
C ASP A 34 -24.63 -0.29 14.37
N TRP A 35 -25.42 0.38 13.54
CA TRP A 35 -25.62 -0.01 12.15
C TRP A 35 -24.31 0.01 11.35
N ARG A 36 -23.52 1.08 11.43
CA ARG A 36 -22.22 1.16 10.74
C ARG A 36 -21.23 0.12 11.29
N LYS A 37 -21.26 -0.15 12.60
CA LYS A 37 -20.43 -1.18 13.24
C LYS A 37 -20.75 -2.58 12.73
N GLN A 38 -22.02 -2.97 12.70
CA GLN A 38 -22.47 -4.28 12.16
C GLN A 38 -22.20 -4.40 10.65
N ARG A 39 -22.35 -3.29 9.92
CA ARG A 39 -22.08 -3.22 8.49
C ARG A 39 -20.59 -3.44 8.15
N CYS A 40 -19.69 -3.14 9.09
CA CYS A 40 -18.27 -3.45 8.98
C CYS A 40 -18.02 -4.96 8.83
N TYR A 41 -18.48 -5.75 9.80
CA TYR A 41 -18.31 -7.21 9.79
C TYR A 41 -19.00 -7.87 8.58
N THR A 42 -20.25 -7.51 8.31
CA THR A 42 -20.99 -8.09 7.18
C THR A 42 -20.33 -7.80 5.83
N THR A 43 -19.70 -6.63 5.67
CA THR A 43 -18.92 -6.29 4.47
C THR A 43 -17.70 -7.17 4.31
N ILE A 44 -16.97 -7.45 5.40
CA ILE A 44 -15.83 -8.37 5.39
C ILE A 44 -16.30 -9.80 5.06
N TYR A 45 -17.34 -10.27 5.76
CA TYR A 45 -17.90 -11.61 5.58
C TYR A 45 -18.33 -11.86 4.12
N GLN A 46 -18.98 -10.88 3.49
CA GLN A 46 -19.39 -10.97 2.08
C GLN A 46 -18.23 -10.80 1.09
N GLY A 47 -17.15 -10.13 1.51
CA GLY A 47 -16.03 -9.78 0.65
C GLY A 47 -14.94 -10.86 0.55
N ILE A 48 -14.94 -11.86 1.43
CA ILE A 48 -13.95 -12.95 1.40
C ILE A 48 -14.45 -14.19 0.67
N GLU A 49 -13.54 -14.97 0.09
CA GLU A 49 -13.89 -16.26 -0.49
C GLU A 49 -14.45 -17.22 0.57
N ARG A 50 -15.45 -18.04 0.18
CA ARG A 50 -16.15 -18.96 1.10
C ARG A 50 -15.22 -19.88 1.88
N LYS A 51 -14.10 -20.29 1.28
CA LYS A 51 -13.09 -21.17 1.91
C LYS A 51 -12.41 -20.53 3.13
N PHE A 52 -12.42 -19.20 3.24
CA PHE A 52 -11.80 -18.44 4.32
C PHE A 52 -12.78 -18.02 5.43
N LEU A 53 -14.09 -18.16 5.23
CA LEU A 53 -15.12 -17.87 6.24
C LEU A 53 -14.88 -18.57 7.60
N PRO A 54 -14.38 -19.83 7.66
CA PRO A 54 -14.11 -20.48 8.93
C PRO A 54 -13.11 -19.73 9.82
N LEU A 55 -12.25 -18.87 9.25
CA LEU A 55 -11.28 -18.06 10.02
C LEU A 55 -11.97 -17.03 10.91
N ILE A 56 -13.05 -16.41 10.45
CA ILE A 56 -13.70 -15.29 11.14
C ILE A 56 -15.06 -15.64 11.76
N ARG A 57 -15.55 -16.87 11.58
CA ARG A 57 -16.91 -17.29 12.00
C ARG A 57 -17.23 -17.13 13.50
N HIS A 58 -16.21 -16.99 14.34
CA HIS A 58 -16.35 -16.90 15.79
C HIS A 58 -16.50 -15.47 16.31
N THR A 59 -16.29 -14.47 15.44
CA THR A 59 -16.46 -13.06 15.77
C THR A 59 -17.54 -12.43 14.90
N THR A 60 -18.19 -11.40 15.42
CA THR A 60 -19.03 -10.47 14.67
C THR A 60 -18.48 -9.05 14.70
N ASP A 61 -17.29 -8.87 15.30
CA ASP A 61 -16.60 -7.60 15.33
C ASP A 61 -15.77 -7.42 14.05
N GLY A 62 -16.02 -6.33 13.33
CA GLY A 62 -15.36 -6.08 12.05
C GLY A 62 -13.85 -5.91 12.16
N LYS A 63 -13.37 -5.32 13.26
CA LYS A 63 -11.94 -5.09 13.50
C LYS A 63 -11.23 -6.38 13.85
N GLU A 64 -11.81 -7.19 14.72
CA GLU A 64 -11.29 -8.52 15.04
C GLU A 64 -11.23 -9.41 13.79
N ALA A 65 -12.32 -9.47 13.02
CA ALA A 65 -12.36 -10.20 11.75
C ALA A 65 -11.27 -9.72 10.78
N TRP A 66 -11.09 -8.41 10.64
CA TRP A 66 -10.03 -7.82 9.82
C TRP A 66 -8.62 -8.22 10.30
N ASN A 67 -8.35 -8.16 11.60
CA ASN A 67 -7.05 -8.51 12.17
C ASN A 67 -6.72 -10.01 12.02
N ILE A 68 -7.72 -10.89 12.13
CA ILE A 68 -7.56 -12.32 11.86
C ILE A 68 -7.15 -12.53 10.39
N LEU A 69 -7.89 -11.93 9.46
CA LEU A 69 -7.57 -12.03 8.03
C LEU A 69 -6.19 -11.44 7.73
N LYS A 70 -5.88 -10.26 8.29
CA LYS A 70 -4.58 -9.62 8.14
C LYS A 70 -3.46 -10.57 8.61
N THR A 71 -3.55 -11.11 9.82
CA THR A 71 -2.54 -12.07 10.34
C THR A 71 -2.38 -13.32 9.47
N ASN A 72 -3.46 -13.82 8.86
CA ASN A 72 -3.42 -15.05 8.05
C ASN A 72 -2.93 -14.81 6.61
N PHE A 73 -3.14 -13.62 6.05
CA PHE A 73 -2.88 -13.33 4.64
C PHE A 73 -1.78 -12.29 4.41
N GLU A 74 -1.41 -11.49 5.41
CA GLU A 74 -0.28 -10.57 5.33
C GLU A 74 0.99 -11.41 5.21
N PRO A 75 1.71 -11.33 4.08
CA PRO A 75 2.79 -12.24 3.82
C PRO A 75 4.06 -11.74 4.53
N THR A 76 4.14 -12.03 5.83
CA THR A 76 5.24 -11.63 6.72
C THR A 76 6.41 -12.63 6.72
N SER A 77 6.38 -13.64 5.85
CA SER A 77 7.41 -14.68 5.81
C SER A 77 8.69 -14.17 5.15
N LYS A 78 9.85 -14.67 5.62
CA LYS A 78 11.15 -14.37 5.00
C LYS A 78 11.20 -14.78 3.54
N ALA A 79 10.52 -15.88 3.18
CA ALA A 79 10.40 -16.31 1.79
C ALA A 79 9.67 -15.28 0.92
N ARG A 80 8.60 -14.64 1.42
CA ARG A 80 7.96 -13.54 0.69
C ARG A 80 8.89 -12.35 0.52
N LEU A 81 9.58 -11.95 1.60
CA LEU A 81 10.50 -10.82 1.54
C LEU A 81 11.58 -11.06 0.47
N VAL A 82 12.18 -12.26 0.41
CA VAL A 82 13.15 -12.61 -0.65
C VAL A 82 12.55 -12.42 -2.04
N VAL A 83 11.36 -13.00 -2.30
CA VAL A 83 10.68 -12.85 -3.59
C VAL A 83 10.41 -11.38 -3.94
N LEU A 84 9.93 -10.58 -2.98
CA LEU A 84 9.63 -9.17 -3.22
C LEU A 84 10.90 -8.33 -3.49
N ILE A 85 12.01 -8.66 -2.82
CA ILE A 85 13.30 -8.00 -3.06
C ILE A 85 13.84 -8.36 -4.45
N ASP A 86 13.74 -9.63 -4.84
CA ASP A 86 14.14 -10.08 -6.18
C ASP A 86 13.29 -9.37 -7.24
N GLU A 87 11.95 -9.39 -7.10
CA GLU A 87 11.03 -8.68 -7.99
C GLU A 87 11.33 -7.18 -8.09
N PHE A 88 11.66 -6.53 -6.96
CA PHE A 88 12.00 -5.10 -6.93
C PHE A 88 13.23 -4.79 -7.77
N PHE A 89 14.32 -5.57 -7.66
CA PHE A 89 15.54 -5.36 -8.43
C PHE A 89 15.48 -5.92 -9.86
N GLU A 90 14.51 -6.77 -10.15
CA GLU A 90 14.21 -7.26 -11.49
C GLU A 90 13.42 -6.26 -12.33
N LEU A 91 12.72 -5.30 -11.72
CA LEU A 91 12.05 -4.21 -12.44
C LEU A 91 13.01 -3.54 -13.44
N LYS A 92 12.53 -3.33 -14.66
CA LYS A 92 13.23 -2.61 -15.72
C LYS A 92 12.21 -1.77 -16.47
N PHE A 93 12.58 -0.55 -16.79
CA PHE A 93 11.77 0.29 -17.64
C PHE A 93 11.70 -0.32 -19.04
N ASN A 94 10.50 -0.50 -19.57
CA ASN A 94 10.27 -0.94 -20.94
C ASN A 94 9.50 0.13 -21.73
N PRO A 95 10.16 0.90 -22.61
CA PRO A 95 9.50 1.97 -23.36
C PRO A 95 8.43 1.47 -24.36
N GLU A 96 8.41 0.17 -24.68
CA GLU A 96 7.36 -0.43 -25.53
C GLU A 96 6.07 -0.74 -24.74
N GLU A 97 6.15 -0.93 -23.42
CA GLU A 97 5.03 -1.34 -22.57
C GLU A 97 4.54 -0.21 -21.65
N GLU A 98 5.41 0.73 -21.29
CA GLU A 98 5.13 1.75 -20.29
C GLU A 98 5.86 3.07 -20.55
N ASN A 99 5.35 4.15 -19.95
CA ASN A 99 6.06 5.43 -19.88
C ASN A 99 6.76 5.58 -18.51
N ILE A 100 7.64 6.58 -18.38
CA ILE A 100 8.44 6.74 -17.16
C ILE A 100 7.57 6.92 -15.90
N GLY A 101 6.42 7.59 -16.02
CA GLY A 101 5.52 7.80 -14.89
C GLY A 101 4.84 6.53 -14.42
N ILE A 102 4.57 5.59 -15.33
CA ILE A 102 4.08 4.24 -15.00
C ILE A 102 5.19 3.45 -14.31
N PHE A 103 6.41 3.49 -14.85
CA PHE A 103 7.56 2.81 -14.26
C PHE A 103 7.85 3.29 -12.82
N CYS A 104 7.85 4.60 -12.57
CA CYS A 104 8.01 5.17 -11.23
C CYS A 104 6.94 4.64 -10.26
N LYS A 105 5.68 4.54 -10.71
CA LYS A 105 4.60 3.96 -9.90
C LYS A 105 4.81 2.48 -9.60
N LEU A 106 5.29 1.68 -10.56
CA LEU A 106 5.58 0.27 -10.31
C LEU A 106 6.68 0.10 -9.25
N VAL A 107 7.71 0.95 -9.28
CA VAL A 107 8.75 0.97 -8.25
C VAL A 107 8.17 1.34 -6.88
N ASP A 108 7.31 2.34 -6.80
CA ASP A 108 6.65 2.75 -5.55
C ASP A 108 5.68 1.70 -5.00
N GLU A 109 4.92 1.04 -5.87
CA GLU A 109 4.06 -0.08 -5.53
C GLU A 109 4.87 -1.24 -4.94
N LYS A 110 6.00 -1.61 -5.57
CA LYS A 110 6.88 -2.67 -5.06
C LYS A 110 7.55 -2.27 -3.74
N LYS A 111 8.01 -1.03 -3.61
CA LYS A 111 8.51 -0.46 -2.34
C LYS A 111 7.46 -0.61 -1.24
N THR A 112 6.21 -0.29 -1.53
CA THR A 112 5.10 -0.40 -0.57
C THR A 112 4.85 -1.85 -0.17
N GLN A 113 4.84 -2.79 -1.12
CA GLN A 113 4.70 -4.24 -0.83
C GLN A 113 5.84 -4.75 0.07
N VAL A 114 7.07 -4.28 -0.14
CA VAL A 114 8.20 -4.64 0.73
C VAL A 114 8.01 -4.05 2.13
N LYS A 115 7.55 -2.79 2.25
CA LYS A 115 7.23 -2.15 3.53
C LYS A 115 6.16 -2.90 4.33
N GLU A 116 5.17 -3.48 3.66
CA GLU A 116 4.13 -4.31 4.28
C GLU A 116 4.68 -5.59 4.94
N THR A 117 5.89 -6.04 4.57
CA THR A 117 6.57 -7.14 5.26
C THR A 117 7.30 -6.72 6.55
N GLY A 118 7.31 -5.42 6.86
CA GLY A 118 8.06 -4.83 7.98
C GLY A 118 9.52 -4.49 7.65
N PHE A 119 9.95 -4.64 6.39
CA PHE A 119 11.26 -4.20 5.92
C PHE A 119 11.13 -2.93 5.08
N GLU A 120 11.96 -1.92 5.37
CA GLU A 120 11.98 -0.68 4.60
C GLU A 120 13.22 -0.65 3.70
N ILE A 121 13.00 -0.51 2.39
CA ILE A 121 14.11 -0.36 1.44
C ILE A 121 14.75 1.01 1.67
N PRO A 122 16.09 1.09 1.84
CA PRO A 122 16.80 2.36 1.92
C PRO A 122 16.47 3.28 0.73
N GLU A 123 16.23 4.56 0.99
CA GLU A 123 15.88 5.57 -0.03
C GLU A 123 16.91 5.61 -1.19
N LEU A 124 18.20 5.44 -0.87
CA LEU A 124 19.26 5.32 -1.88
C LEU A 124 18.99 4.18 -2.87
N LEU A 125 18.59 3.00 -2.41
CA LEU A 125 18.34 1.86 -3.29
C LEU A 125 17.09 2.07 -4.14
N ILE A 126 16.08 2.78 -3.63
CA ILE A 126 14.89 3.14 -4.40
C ILE A 126 15.27 4.13 -5.50
N ALA A 127 16.02 5.19 -5.15
CA ALA A 127 16.53 6.16 -6.10
C ALA A 127 17.39 5.50 -7.20
N LEU A 128 18.28 4.58 -6.82
CA LEU A 128 19.08 3.81 -7.78
C LEU A 128 18.23 2.91 -8.67
N GLN A 129 17.18 2.29 -8.15
CA GLN A 129 16.30 1.40 -8.94
C GLN A 129 15.57 2.16 -10.05
N LEU A 130 15.22 3.42 -9.82
CA LEU A 130 14.61 4.28 -10.83
C LEU A 130 15.55 4.59 -12.00
N ILE A 131 16.87 4.55 -11.80
CA ILE A 131 17.85 4.98 -12.83
C ILE A 131 18.71 3.86 -13.41
N ARG A 132 18.92 2.75 -12.69
CA ARG A 132 19.93 1.72 -13.02
C ARG A 132 19.72 1.03 -14.38
N ARG A 133 18.51 1.09 -14.96
CA ARG A 133 18.15 0.39 -16.20
C ARG A 133 17.32 1.25 -17.15
N LEU A 134 17.56 2.56 -17.15
CA LEU A 134 16.97 3.43 -18.15
C LEU A 134 17.75 3.37 -19.48
N PRO A 135 17.09 3.60 -20.62
CA PRO A 135 17.73 3.79 -21.91
C PRO A 135 18.77 4.92 -21.89
N ALA A 136 19.72 4.85 -22.82
CA ALA A 136 20.79 5.86 -22.97
C ALA A 136 20.27 7.28 -23.27
N GLU A 137 19.02 7.41 -23.70
CA GLU A 137 18.33 8.69 -23.87
C GLU A 137 18.25 9.51 -22.58
N TYR A 138 18.41 8.87 -21.41
CA TYR A 138 18.42 9.51 -20.09
C TYR A 138 19.86 9.76 -19.56
N ASP A 139 20.91 9.51 -20.34
CA ASP A 139 22.30 9.60 -19.86
C ASP A 139 22.69 11.00 -19.35
N HIS A 140 22.14 12.06 -19.94
CA HIS A 140 22.39 13.44 -19.51
C HIS A 140 21.75 13.74 -18.15
N LEU A 141 20.61 13.12 -17.84
CA LEU A 141 19.97 13.24 -16.53
C LEU A 141 20.87 12.69 -15.42
N PHE A 142 21.61 11.61 -15.68
CA PHE A 142 22.53 11.05 -14.69
C PHE A 142 23.62 12.06 -14.27
N GLN A 143 24.07 12.94 -15.17
CA GLN A 143 25.05 13.97 -14.82
C GLN A 143 24.49 14.98 -13.82
N THR A 144 23.21 15.32 -13.94
CA THR A 144 22.53 16.22 -13.00
C THR A 144 22.31 15.52 -11.66
N LEU A 145 21.82 14.27 -11.71
CA LEU A 145 21.54 13.48 -10.52
C LEU A 145 22.80 13.19 -9.69
N TYR A 146 23.93 12.86 -10.32
CA TYR A 146 25.19 12.60 -9.62
C TYR A 146 25.88 13.86 -9.08
N ARG A 147 25.38 15.06 -9.39
CA ARG A 147 25.84 16.32 -8.78
C ARG A 147 25.04 16.71 -7.54
N LEU A 148 23.91 16.05 -7.29
CA LEU A 148 23.16 16.23 -6.05
C LEU A 148 24.03 15.83 -4.87
N LYS A 149 23.81 16.47 -3.73
CA LYS A 149 24.41 15.99 -2.48
C LYS A 149 23.77 14.68 -2.08
N ASP A 150 24.49 13.88 -1.28
CA ASP A 150 24.00 12.59 -0.80
C ASP A 150 22.65 12.71 -0.07
N GLU A 151 22.41 13.81 0.66
CA GLU A 151 21.14 14.04 1.36
C GLU A 151 19.98 14.41 0.42
N GLU A 152 20.30 14.94 -0.76
CA GLU A 152 19.34 15.36 -1.79
C GLU A 152 19.00 14.20 -2.73
N PHE A 153 19.86 13.19 -2.84
CA PHE A 153 19.67 12.00 -3.66
C PHE A 153 18.70 11.00 -2.99
N ASN A 154 17.40 11.21 -3.20
CA ASN A 154 16.33 10.34 -2.71
C ASN A 154 15.29 10.05 -3.81
N HIS A 155 14.40 9.09 -3.58
CA HIS A 155 13.49 8.64 -4.65
C HIS A 155 12.62 9.77 -5.20
N ARG A 156 12.20 10.70 -4.33
CA ARG A 156 11.27 11.77 -4.71
C ARG A 156 11.93 12.78 -5.64
N GLU A 157 13.18 13.17 -5.35
CA GLU A 157 13.91 14.09 -6.23
C GLU A 157 14.26 13.42 -7.56
N VAL A 158 14.67 12.15 -7.54
CA VAL A 158 14.95 11.37 -8.76
C VAL A 158 13.70 11.23 -9.64
N GLU A 159 12.58 10.82 -9.06
CA GLU A 159 11.29 10.70 -9.77
C GLU A 159 10.88 12.04 -10.39
N LYS A 160 10.98 13.13 -9.63
CA LYS A 160 10.66 14.47 -10.12
C LYS A 160 11.50 14.85 -11.34
N GLN A 161 12.81 14.60 -11.32
CA GLN A 161 13.66 14.93 -12.47
C GLN A 161 13.37 14.02 -13.67
N LEU A 162 13.08 12.74 -13.44
CA LEU A 162 12.65 11.81 -14.50
C LEU A 162 11.37 12.26 -15.19
N LEU A 163 10.38 12.71 -14.42
CA LEU A 163 9.11 13.19 -14.96
C LEU A 163 9.26 14.50 -15.73
N ASN A 164 10.19 15.37 -15.34
CA ASN A 164 10.48 16.61 -16.07
C ASN A 164 11.18 16.36 -17.40
N GLU A 165 11.99 15.30 -17.49
CA GLU A 165 12.72 14.94 -18.71
C GLU A 165 11.82 14.28 -19.76
N ALA A 166 10.81 13.53 -19.31
CA ALA A 166 9.88 12.82 -20.19
C ALA A 166 8.66 13.64 -20.64
N GLY A 167 8.51 14.88 -20.17
CA GLY A 167 7.41 15.80 -20.50
C GLY A 167 7.78 16.80 -21.57
#